data_AF-F7V2L5-F1
#
_entry.id   AF-F7V2L5-F1
#
_cell.length_a   1.000
_cell.length_b   1.000
_cell.length_c   1.000
_cell.angle_alpha   90.00
_cell.angle_beta   90.00
_cell.angle_gamma   90.00
#
_symmetry.space_group_name_H-M   'P 1'
#
loop_
_entity.id
_entity.type
_entity.pdbx_description
1 polymer ?
#
loop_
_entity_poly.entity_id
_entity_poly.type
_entity_poly.pdbx_seq_one_letter_code
_entity_poly.pdbx_strand_id
1 'polypeptide(L)'
;MTEIESAREYIEDVFADIRQARETYPFIEATLLPTVNPEPIQLKVVAVNKSLLERTHAKCEDFVGPYSRELKIIVPFDYKKVGCKVYGGKWIDTKLVKEEYQHFNGKRKDGCYLFCVGVPESFPQMENVILENIRTAEKMLIAYELYQTGETRSLELNAYSHGTKGINEYAKDKKRYKGK
;
A
#
# COMPACT_ATOMS: atom_id res chain seq x y z
N MET A 1 0.66 -30.91 4.32
CA MET A 1 -0.04 -29.78 4.95
C MET A 1 -1.42 -29.74 4.35
N THR A 2 -2.45 -29.84 5.18
CA THR A 2 -3.85 -29.78 4.74
C THR A 2 -4.23 -28.34 4.38
N GLU A 3 -5.29 -28.13 3.59
CA GLU A 3 -5.78 -26.79 3.24
C GLU A 3 -6.14 -25.95 4.48
N ILE A 4 -6.60 -26.61 5.55
CA ILE A 4 -6.96 -25.99 6.83
C ILE A 4 -5.72 -25.49 7.58
N GLU A 5 -4.63 -26.27 7.61
CA GLU A 5 -3.37 -25.86 8.24
C GLU A 5 -2.75 -24.66 7.51
N SER A 6 -2.79 -24.67 6.17
CA SER A 6 -2.32 -23.56 5.33
C SER A 6 -3.11 -22.27 5.57
N ALA A 7 -4.44 -22.35 5.70
CA ALA A 7 -5.28 -21.20 5.99
C ALA A 7 -5.03 -20.62 7.40
N ARG A 8 -4.78 -21.48 8.39
CA ARG A 8 -4.47 -21.04 9.75
C ARG A 8 -3.13 -20.32 9.82
N GLU A 9 -2.07 -20.87 9.23
CA GLU A 9 -0.76 -20.24 9.16
C GLU A 9 -0.84 -18.86 8.48
N TYR A 10 -1.55 -18.79 7.36
CA TYR A 10 -1.82 -17.52 6.68
C TYR A 10 -2.49 -16.48 7.58
N ILE A 11 -3.54 -16.86 8.33
CA ILE A 11 -4.21 -15.95 9.27
C ILE A 11 -3.25 -15.50 10.37
N GLU A 12 -2.52 -16.43 10.99
CA GLU A 12 -1.56 -16.13 12.06
C GLU A 12 -0.49 -15.14 11.58
N ASP A 13 0.07 -15.36 10.38
CA ASP A 13 1.03 -14.49 9.72
C ASP A 13 0.48 -13.08 9.47
N VAL A 14 -0.69 -12.98 8.84
CA VAL A 14 -1.30 -11.69 8.51
C VAL A 14 -1.59 -10.89 9.78
N PHE A 15 -2.11 -11.52 10.83
CA PHE A 15 -2.37 -10.83 12.09
C PHE A 15 -1.10 -10.46 12.85
N ALA A 16 0.00 -11.21 12.69
CA ALA A 16 1.31 -10.79 13.20
C ALA A 16 1.80 -9.51 12.50
N ASP A 17 1.74 -9.48 11.16
CA ASP A 17 2.12 -8.32 10.36
C ASP A 17 1.23 -7.10 10.66
N ILE A 18 -0.08 -7.30 10.85
CA ILE A 18 -1.01 -6.22 11.24
C ILE A 18 -0.65 -5.66 12.63
N ARG A 19 -0.31 -6.51 13.61
CA ARG A 19 0.07 -6.04 14.95
C ARG A 19 1.29 -5.13 14.88
N GLN A 20 2.32 -5.53 14.15
CA GLN A 20 3.51 -4.70 13.95
C GLN A 20 3.18 -3.43 13.14
N ALA A 21 2.36 -3.54 12.09
CA ALA A 21 1.98 -2.38 11.28
C ALA A 21 1.23 -1.31 12.11
N ARG A 22 0.41 -1.73 13.08
CA ARG A 22 -0.32 -0.84 14.00
C ARG A 22 0.57 0.00 14.90
N GLU A 23 1.82 -0.40 15.13
CA GLU A 23 2.79 0.42 15.86
C GLU A 23 3.12 1.72 15.10
N THR A 24 3.06 1.68 13.76
CA THR A 24 3.28 2.85 12.90
C THR A 24 1.96 3.47 12.40
N TYR A 25 0.96 2.65 12.06
CA TYR A 25 -0.32 3.08 11.49
C TYR A 25 -1.48 2.56 12.35
N PRO A 26 -1.96 3.32 13.33
CA PRO A 26 -2.86 2.80 14.36
C PRO A 26 -4.25 2.42 13.83
N PHE A 27 -4.70 3.02 12.73
CA PHE A 27 -6.04 2.85 12.19
C PHE A 27 -6.09 1.75 11.11
N ILE A 28 -6.04 0.49 11.55
CA ILE A 28 -6.15 -0.70 10.69
C ILE A 28 -7.29 -1.57 11.21
N GLU A 29 -8.30 -1.79 10.38
CA GLU A 29 -9.40 -2.72 10.63
C GLU A 29 -9.29 -3.91 9.69
N ALA A 30 -9.39 -5.12 10.22
CA ALA A 30 -9.31 -6.36 9.44
C ALA A 30 -10.68 -7.03 9.35
N THR A 31 -11.05 -7.48 8.16
CA THR A 31 -12.26 -8.26 7.90
C THR A 31 -11.85 -9.64 7.42
N LEU A 32 -12.29 -10.67 8.14
CA LEU A 32 -12.17 -12.08 7.79
C LEU A 32 -13.60 -12.62 7.62
N LEU A 33 -13.93 -13.13 6.44
CA LEU A 33 -15.25 -13.68 6.18
C LEU A 33 -15.30 -15.16 6.65
N PRO A 34 -16.31 -15.56 7.44
CA PRO A 34 -16.46 -16.94 7.90
C PRO A 34 -17.07 -17.80 6.80
N THR A 35 -16.28 -18.13 5.78
CA THR A 35 -16.68 -18.92 4.61
C THR A 35 -16.09 -20.32 4.64
N VAL A 36 -16.76 -21.28 4.00
CA VAL A 36 -16.27 -22.67 3.87
C VAL A 36 -14.93 -22.71 3.12
N ASN A 37 -14.81 -21.86 2.09
CA ASN A 37 -13.56 -21.65 1.37
C ASN A 37 -12.88 -20.40 1.91
N PRO A 38 -11.62 -20.47 2.37
CA PRO A 38 -10.89 -19.31 2.85
C PRO A 38 -10.86 -18.21 1.79
N GLU A 39 -11.24 -16.99 2.18
CA GLU A 39 -11.06 -15.79 1.36
C GLU A 39 -9.89 -14.93 1.87
N PRO A 40 -9.21 -14.18 0.99
CA PRO A 40 -8.18 -13.23 1.40
C PRO A 40 -8.69 -12.22 2.43
N ILE A 41 -7.91 -12.00 3.49
CA ILE A 41 -8.18 -10.96 4.49
C ILE A 41 -8.21 -9.59 3.81
N GLN A 42 -9.23 -8.81 4.13
CA GLN A 42 -9.39 -7.44 3.66
C GLN A 42 -9.12 -6.47 4.81
N LEU A 43 -8.34 -5.43 4.54
CA LEU A 43 -8.04 -4.38 5.50
C LEU A 43 -8.66 -3.07 5.04
N LYS A 44 -9.26 -2.35 5.98
CA LYS A 44 -9.56 -0.92 5.86
C LYS A 44 -8.51 -0.18 6.68
N VAL A 45 -7.76 0.71 6.04
CA VAL A 45 -6.66 1.43 6.66
C VAL A 45 -6.83 2.93 6.45
N VAL A 46 -6.65 3.73 7.49
CA VAL A 46 -6.39 5.17 7.33
C VAL A 46 -4.88 5.36 7.43
N ALA A 47 -4.24 5.62 6.29
CA ALA A 47 -2.79 5.64 6.16
C ALA A 47 -2.21 6.95 6.72
N VAL A 48 -2.17 7.03 8.05
CA VAL A 48 -1.58 8.14 8.80
C VAL A 48 -0.60 7.61 9.84
N ASN A 49 0.64 8.08 9.75
CA ASN A 49 1.68 7.72 10.69
C ASN A 49 1.38 8.22 12.12
N LYS A 50 1.59 7.37 13.12
CA LYS A 50 1.38 7.69 14.54
C LYS A 50 2.17 8.92 15.00
N SER A 51 3.40 9.10 14.52
CA SER A 51 4.22 10.27 14.87
C SER A 51 3.61 11.59 14.42
N LEU A 52 2.83 11.60 13.32
CA LEU A 52 2.10 12.78 12.89
C LEU A 52 0.97 13.09 13.89
N LEU A 53 0.20 12.06 14.28
CA LEU A 53 -0.89 12.20 15.26
C LEU A 53 -0.38 12.72 16.60
N GLU A 54 0.75 12.19 17.09
CA GLU A 54 1.37 12.60 18.35
C GLU A 54 1.81 14.08 18.32
N ARG A 55 2.24 14.58 17.15
CA ARG A 55 2.70 15.96 16.98
C ARG A 55 1.58 16.97 16.74
N THR A 56 0.47 16.56 16.13
CA THR A 56 -0.61 17.47 15.73
C THR A 56 -1.86 17.34 16.58
N HIS A 57 -1.97 16.28 17.39
CA HIS A 57 -3.20 15.90 18.09
C HIS A 57 -4.41 15.67 17.16
N ALA A 58 -4.14 15.43 15.87
CA ALA A 58 -5.17 15.09 14.89
C ALA A 58 -5.80 13.73 15.19
N LYS A 59 -7.04 13.55 14.74
CA LYS A 59 -7.82 12.32 14.89
C LYS A 59 -7.99 11.63 13.54
N CYS A 60 -8.47 10.39 13.56
CA CYS A 60 -8.70 9.59 12.35
C CYS A 60 -9.60 10.33 11.34
N GLU A 61 -10.63 11.03 11.84
CA GLU A 61 -11.63 11.72 11.06
C GLU A 61 -11.06 12.87 10.23
N ASP A 62 -9.93 13.45 10.66
CA ASP A 62 -9.24 14.53 9.94
C ASP A 62 -8.61 14.04 8.62
N PHE A 63 -8.47 12.72 8.44
CA PHE A 63 -7.79 12.09 7.29
C PHE A 63 -8.75 11.35 6.35
N VAL A 64 -10.06 11.41 6.55
CA VAL A 64 -11.06 10.74 5.68
C VAL A 64 -11.87 11.70 4.79
N GLY A 65 -11.47 12.97 4.75
CA GLY A 65 -12.12 14.05 4.00
C GLY A 65 -11.80 14.09 2.49
N PRO A 66 -11.74 15.29 1.86
CA PRO A 66 -11.51 15.46 0.42
C PRO A 66 -10.25 14.75 -0.09
N TYR A 67 -9.12 14.91 0.61
CA TYR A 67 -7.87 14.20 0.35
C TYR A 67 -7.73 12.97 1.26
N SER A 68 -8.77 12.14 1.28
CA SER A 68 -8.84 10.95 2.14
C SER A 68 -7.60 10.06 1.98
N ARG A 69 -7.05 9.63 3.11
CA ARG A 69 -5.96 8.65 3.22
C ARG A 69 -6.47 7.23 3.45
N GLU A 70 -7.76 6.99 3.19
CA GLU A 70 -8.33 5.65 3.27
C GLU A 70 -7.79 4.74 2.16
N LEU A 71 -7.36 3.55 2.58
CA LEU A 71 -6.95 2.44 1.74
C LEU A 71 -7.85 1.24 2.00
N LYS A 72 -8.17 0.52 0.93
CA LYS A 72 -8.68 -0.85 0.98
C LYS A 72 -7.56 -1.77 0.52
N ILE A 73 -7.13 -2.67 1.39
CA ILE A 73 -6.03 -3.60 1.09
C ILE A 73 -6.58 -5.01 1.06
N ILE A 74 -6.34 -5.74 -0.04
CA ILE A 74 -6.58 -7.18 -0.09
C ILE A 74 -5.23 -7.86 0.10
N VAL A 75 -5.13 -8.76 1.08
CA VAL A 75 -3.90 -9.48 1.42
C VAL A 75 -3.98 -10.89 0.82
N PRO A 76 -3.37 -11.19 -0.33
CA PRO A 76 -3.42 -12.54 -0.92
C PRO A 76 -2.78 -13.60 -0.01
N PHE A 77 -3.13 -14.87 -0.21
CA PHE A 77 -2.52 -15.98 0.53
C PHE A 77 -0.99 -16.03 0.42
N ASP A 78 -0.44 -15.54 -0.69
CA ASP A 78 0.98 -15.47 -0.99
C ASP A 78 1.54 -14.02 -0.95
N TYR A 79 0.92 -13.12 -0.17
CA TYR A 79 1.29 -11.70 -0.13
C TYR A 79 2.78 -11.43 0.15
N LYS A 80 3.46 -12.29 0.92
CA LYS A 80 4.92 -12.20 1.15
C LYS A 80 5.74 -12.34 -0.13
N LYS A 81 5.18 -12.92 -1.20
CA LYS A 81 5.81 -13.10 -2.51
C LYS A 81 5.32 -12.07 -3.54
N VAL A 82 4.03 -11.74 -3.53
CA VAL A 82 3.40 -10.96 -4.61
C VAL A 82 2.95 -9.57 -4.20
N GLY A 83 3.03 -9.24 -2.92
CA GLY A 83 2.52 -7.98 -2.37
C GLY A 83 1.02 -8.02 -2.10
N CYS A 84 0.51 -6.93 -1.54
CA CYS A 84 -0.93 -6.73 -1.35
C CYS A 84 -1.53 -5.96 -2.53
N LYS A 85 -2.84 -6.12 -2.76
CA LYS A 85 -3.59 -5.24 -3.67
C LYS A 85 -4.07 -4.03 -2.89
N VAL A 86 -3.46 -2.87 -3.12
CA VAL A 86 -3.75 -1.63 -2.38
C VAL A 86 -4.59 -0.69 -3.23
N TYR A 87 -5.80 -0.39 -2.76
CA TYR A 87 -6.72 0.51 -3.44
C TYR A 87 -6.94 1.80 -2.64
N GLY A 88 -6.86 2.96 -3.29
CA GLY A 88 -7.05 4.25 -2.64
C GLY A 88 -7.19 5.41 -3.61
N GLY A 89 -7.12 6.64 -3.10
CA GLY A 89 -6.96 7.83 -3.93
C GLY A 89 -8.12 8.13 -4.87
N LYS A 90 -9.37 7.84 -4.49
CA LYS A 90 -10.57 8.12 -5.30
C LYS A 90 -10.68 9.58 -5.78
N TRP A 91 -10.04 10.50 -5.06
CA TRP A 91 -10.02 11.93 -5.30
C TRP A 91 -8.93 12.39 -6.29
N ILE A 92 -8.01 11.50 -6.69
CA ILE A 92 -6.95 11.83 -7.64
C ILE A 92 -7.59 12.12 -9.01
N ASP A 93 -7.40 13.33 -9.52
CA ASP A 93 -7.77 13.73 -10.87
C ASP A 93 -6.60 13.48 -11.82
N THR A 94 -6.72 12.40 -12.59
CA THR A 94 -5.70 11.99 -13.56
C THR A 94 -5.52 12.98 -14.71
N LYS A 95 -6.38 13.98 -14.87
CA LYS A 95 -6.17 15.08 -15.84
C LYS A 95 -5.16 16.10 -15.33
N LEU A 96 -5.00 16.20 -14.01
CA LEU A 96 -4.04 17.10 -13.38
C LEU A 96 -2.66 16.43 -13.27
N VAL A 97 -2.61 15.10 -13.24
CA VAL A 97 -1.39 14.30 -13.09
C VAL A 97 -0.89 13.81 -14.45
N LYS A 98 0.36 14.13 -14.80
CA LYS A 98 0.99 13.62 -16.04
C LYS A 98 1.05 12.08 -16.04
N GLU A 99 0.90 11.47 -17.20
CA GLU A 99 0.84 10.01 -17.36
C GLU A 99 2.05 9.28 -16.76
N GLU A 100 3.27 9.85 -16.89
CA GLU A 100 4.48 9.25 -16.32
C GLU A 100 4.47 9.16 -14.78
N TYR A 101 3.64 9.97 -14.12
CA TYR A 101 3.50 10.02 -12.67
C TYR A 101 2.33 9.19 -12.15
N GLN A 102 1.57 8.55 -13.03
CA GLN A 102 0.38 7.78 -12.69
C GLN A 102 0.76 6.36 -12.25
N HIS A 103 1.18 6.18 -11.00
CA HIS A 103 1.60 4.89 -10.44
C HIS A 103 0.42 4.02 -10.00
N PHE A 104 -0.51 3.76 -10.91
CA PHE A 104 -1.65 2.89 -10.69
C PHE A 104 -1.92 1.96 -11.87
N ASN A 105 -2.37 0.73 -11.57
CA ASN A 105 -2.64 -0.32 -12.54
C ASN A 105 -4.11 -0.76 -12.49
N GLY A 106 -5.01 0.20 -12.72
CA GLY A 106 -6.45 -0.03 -12.78
C GLY A 106 -7.25 0.80 -11.78
N LYS A 107 -8.58 0.78 -11.95
CA LYS A 107 -9.55 1.54 -11.17
C LYS A 107 -10.75 0.64 -10.85
N ARG A 108 -11.17 0.61 -9.59
CA ARG A 108 -12.40 -0.08 -9.16
C ARG A 108 -13.64 0.74 -9.53
N LYS A 109 -14.80 0.07 -9.54
CA LYS A 109 -16.11 0.71 -9.80
C LYS A 109 -16.43 1.85 -8.82
N ASP A 110 -15.92 1.79 -7.59
CA ASP A 110 -16.08 2.84 -6.56
C ASP A 110 -15.10 4.02 -6.73
N GLY A 111 -14.28 4.00 -7.77
CA GLY A 111 -13.36 5.08 -8.11
C GLY A 111 -11.96 4.93 -7.51
N CYS A 112 -11.71 3.98 -6.62
CA CYS A 112 -10.38 3.78 -6.04
C CYS A 112 -9.40 3.20 -7.08
N TYR A 113 -8.19 3.76 -7.13
CA TYR A 113 -7.10 3.30 -7.99
C TYR A 113 -6.31 2.17 -7.33
N LEU A 114 -5.86 1.19 -8.11
CA LEU A 114 -4.93 0.14 -7.66
C LEU A 114 -3.50 0.68 -7.70
N PHE A 115 -2.91 0.99 -6.55
CA PHE A 115 -1.56 1.55 -6.48
C PHE A 115 -0.47 0.52 -6.74
N CYS A 116 0.55 0.95 -7.48
CA CYS A 116 1.77 0.19 -7.68
C CYS A 116 2.72 0.39 -6.48
N VAL A 117 2.49 -0.37 -5.41
CA VAL A 117 3.18 -0.21 -4.11
C VAL A 117 4.48 -1.01 -3.97
N GLY A 118 4.99 -1.61 -5.05
CA GLY A 118 6.23 -2.36 -5.03
C GLY A 118 6.49 -3.15 -6.31
N VAL A 119 7.63 -3.82 -6.34
CA VAL A 119 8.02 -4.75 -7.42
C VAL A 119 7.96 -6.16 -6.84
N PRO A 120 7.42 -7.17 -7.54
CA PRO A 120 7.29 -8.53 -6.99
C PRO A 120 8.58 -9.10 -6.37
N GLU A 121 9.73 -8.79 -6.94
CA GLU A 121 11.04 -9.24 -6.46
C GLU A 121 11.48 -8.62 -5.12
N SER A 122 10.87 -7.51 -4.70
CA SER A 122 11.20 -6.85 -3.43
C SER A 122 10.43 -7.42 -2.24
N PHE A 123 9.22 -7.95 -2.44
CA PHE A 123 8.38 -8.41 -1.32
C PHE A 123 9.00 -9.53 -0.46
N PRO A 124 9.67 -10.55 -1.03
CA PRO A 124 10.32 -11.58 -0.22
C PRO A 124 11.47 -11.07 0.66
N GLN A 125 11.93 -9.84 0.44
CA GLN A 125 13.01 -9.20 1.21
C GLN A 125 12.46 -8.28 2.31
N MET A 126 11.15 -8.06 2.34
CA MET A 126 10.52 -7.21 3.35
C MET A 126 10.20 -8.03 4.59
N GLU A 127 10.52 -7.50 5.76
CA GLU A 127 10.11 -8.11 7.04
C GLU A 127 8.59 -8.08 7.21
N ASN A 128 7.93 -7.02 6.74
CA ASN A 128 6.49 -6.85 6.82
C ASN A 128 5.96 -6.15 5.56
N VAL A 129 5.39 -6.95 4.65
CA VAL A 129 4.88 -6.48 3.37
C VAL A 129 3.68 -5.55 3.54
N ILE A 130 2.80 -5.80 4.52
CA ILE A 130 1.62 -4.97 4.77
C ILE A 130 2.05 -3.55 5.17
N LEU A 131 3.00 -3.43 6.11
CA LEU A 131 3.54 -2.17 6.56
C LEU A 131 4.20 -1.38 5.42
N GLU A 132 5.05 -2.03 4.62
CA GLU A 132 5.72 -1.36 3.49
C GLU A 132 4.74 -0.93 2.39
N ASN A 133 3.69 -1.73 2.13
CA ASN A 133 2.63 -1.37 1.20
C ASN A 133 1.81 -0.16 1.71
N ILE A 134 1.49 -0.09 3.00
CA ILE A 134 0.82 1.09 3.61
C ILE A 134 1.73 2.33 3.52
N ARG A 135 3.02 2.20 3.88
CA ARG A 135 4.01 3.31 3.81
C ARG A 135 4.12 3.87 2.40
N THR A 136 4.20 3.00 1.41
CA THR A 136 4.33 3.41 0.01
C THR A 136 3.06 4.12 -0.45
N ALA A 137 1.89 3.56 -0.14
CA ALA A 137 0.62 4.17 -0.49
C ALA A 137 0.37 5.51 0.20
N GLU A 138 0.74 5.68 1.48
CA GLU A 138 0.68 6.98 2.18
C GLU A 138 1.51 8.03 1.45
N LYS A 139 2.77 7.73 1.13
CA LYS A 139 3.65 8.65 0.40
C LYS A 139 3.08 9.04 -0.95
N MET A 140 2.47 8.08 -1.65
CA MET A 140 1.80 8.34 -2.92
C MET A 140 0.63 9.31 -2.76
N LEU A 141 -0.26 9.06 -1.79
CA LEU A 141 -1.40 9.94 -1.51
C LEU A 141 -0.93 11.37 -1.18
N ILE A 142 0.08 11.52 -0.33
CA ILE A 142 0.64 12.84 0.02
C ILE A 142 1.23 13.52 -1.22
N ALA A 143 1.99 12.81 -2.04
CA ALA A 143 2.60 13.37 -3.24
C ALA A 143 1.55 13.85 -4.25
N TYR A 144 0.48 13.08 -4.47
CA TYR A 144 -0.61 13.50 -5.36
C TYR A 144 -1.41 14.68 -4.79
N GLU A 145 -1.60 14.74 -3.48
CA GLU A 145 -2.27 15.86 -2.82
C GLU A 145 -1.48 17.13 -3.07
N LEU A 146 -0.21 17.16 -2.66
CA LEU A 146 0.68 18.31 -2.79
C LEU A 146 0.83 18.80 -4.23
N TYR A 147 0.90 17.87 -5.19
CA TYR A 147 1.03 18.21 -6.59
C TYR A 147 -0.26 18.84 -7.16
N GLN A 148 -1.44 18.27 -6.84
CA GLN A 148 -2.71 18.77 -7.35
C GLN A 148 -3.16 20.07 -6.68
N THR A 149 -2.76 20.32 -5.44
CA THR A 149 -3.01 21.59 -4.74
C THR A 149 -2.04 22.70 -5.17
N GLY A 150 -1.00 22.37 -5.93
CA GLY A 150 0.02 23.32 -6.40
C GLY A 150 1.08 23.66 -5.36
N GLU A 151 1.12 22.94 -4.23
CA GLU A 151 2.16 23.06 -3.20
C GLU A 151 3.53 22.59 -3.71
N THR A 152 3.54 21.67 -4.68
CA THR A 152 4.74 21.28 -5.42
C THR A 152 4.53 21.41 -6.94
N ARG A 153 5.62 21.70 -7.66
CA ARG A 153 5.63 21.75 -9.14
C ARG A 153 6.02 20.42 -9.80
N SER A 154 6.53 19.50 -9.00
CA SER A 154 6.97 18.16 -9.42
C SER A 154 6.43 17.13 -8.46
N LEU A 155 6.12 15.95 -9.00
CA LEU A 155 5.65 14.83 -8.24
C LEU A 155 6.84 13.93 -7.89
N GLU A 156 7.27 13.98 -6.63
CA GLU A 156 8.41 13.21 -6.13
C GLU A 156 7.94 11.86 -5.58
N LEU A 157 7.96 10.84 -6.43
CA LEU A 157 7.82 9.45 -6.02
C LEU A 157 9.13 8.72 -6.21
N ASN A 158 9.63 8.11 -5.15
CA ASN A 158 10.65 7.07 -5.26
C ASN A 158 9.99 5.80 -5.78
N ALA A 159 9.69 5.78 -7.08
CA ALA A 159 8.97 4.70 -7.74
C ALA A 159 9.68 4.24 -9.00
N TYR A 160 9.59 2.94 -9.26
CA TYR A 160 10.01 2.35 -10.52
C TYR A 160 8.91 2.49 -11.58
N SER A 161 9.31 2.50 -12.86
CA SER A 161 8.38 2.50 -14.00
C SER A 161 7.42 1.31 -13.94
N HIS A 162 6.31 1.36 -14.69
CA HIS A 162 5.39 0.21 -14.78
C HIS A 162 5.98 -0.99 -15.52
N GLY A 163 5.52 -2.18 -15.12
CA GLY A 163 5.78 -3.45 -15.81
C GLY A 163 7.26 -3.85 -15.85
N THR A 164 7.66 -4.48 -16.96
CA THR A 164 9.02 -5.01 -17.15
C THR A 164 10.11 -3.94 -17.03
N LYS A 165 9.78 -2.68 -17.38
CA LYS A 165 10.73 -1.57 -17.25
C LYS A 165 11.10 -1.33 -15.79
N GLY A 166 10.12 -1.29 -14.88
CA GLY A 166 10.38 -1.13 -13.45
C GLY A 166 11.11 -2.29 -12.81
N ILE A 167 10.77 -3.53 -13.23
CA ILE A 167 11.51 -4.73 -12.80
C ILE A 167 12.99 -4.62 -13.17
N ASN A 168 13.29 -4.19 -14.39
CA ASN A 168 14.65 -3.99 -14.85
C ASN A 168 15.38 -2.84 -14.13
N GLU A 169 14.69 -1.75 -13.82
CA GLU A 169 15.24 -0.64 -13.02
C GLU A 169 15.61 -1.11 -11.61
N TYR A 170 14.70 -1.81 -10.93
CA TYR A 170 14.96 -2.40 -9.61
C TYR A 170 16.14 -3.38 -9.63
N ALA A 171 16.20 -4.26 -10.64
CA ALA A 171 17.29 -5.21 -10.77
C ALA A 171 18.66 -4.54 -10.97
N LYS A 172 18.72 -3.40 -11.70
CA LYS A 172 19.95 -2.62 -11.88
C LYS A 172 20.39 -1.96 -10.56
N ASP A 173 19.46 -1.36 -9.83
CA ASP A 173 19.76 -0.74 -8.54
C ASP A 173 20.23 -1.75 -7.52
N LYS A 174 19.55 -2.91 -7.41
CA LYS A 174 19.95 -3.99 -6.51
C LYS A 174 21.37 -4.49 -6.80
N LYS A 175 21.77 -4.58 -8.06
CA LYS A 175 23.16 -4.92 -8.45
C LYS A 175 24.16 -3.84 -8.02
N ARG A 176 23.78 -2.57 -8.09
CA ARG A 176 24.62 -1.44 -7.67
C ARG A 176 24.91 -1.44 -6.16
N TYR A 177 24.00 -1.96 -5.34
CA TYR A 177 24.18 -2.07 -3.89
C TYR A 177 24.87 -3.37 -3.42
N LYS A 178 24.89 -4.43 -4.24
CA LYS A 178 25.64 -5.67 -3.95
C LYS A 178 27.15 -5.57 -4.27
N GLY A 179 27.57 -4.52 -4.97
CA GLY A 179 28.96 -4.28 -5.35
C GLY A 179 29.73 -3.30 -4.45
N LYS A 180 29.18 -2.96 -3.28
CA LYS A 180 29.86 -2.24 -2.20
C LYS A 180 29.98 -3.17 -0.99
#